data_AF-A0A820HMY3-F1
#
_entry.id   AF-A0A820HMY3-F1
#
_cell.length_a   1.000
_cell.length_b   1.000
_cell.length_c   1.000
_cell.angle_alpha   90.00
_cell.angle_beta   90.00
_cell.angle_gamma   90.00
#
_symmetry.space_group_name_H-M   'P 1'
#
loop_
_entity.id
_entity.type
_entity.pdbx_description
1 polymer ?
#
loop_
_entity_poly.entity_id
_entity_poly.type
_entity_poly.pdbx_seq_one_letter_code
_entity_poly.pdbx_strand_id
1 'polypeptide(L)'
;MLIAHEMNGNWYPWSMGSTPQDFIAAWRHIHDIFTNKSLNSTRLQWIWCVGNVDVGSYTTENYWVGENYVDWMGIDGYNFGTSQSWSSWLNPNQIFDNMIIRLQNLSSKKPICINEYASTSIRTGNISNITAKHDWLQQFCT
;
A
#
# COMPACT_ATOMS: atom_id res chain seq x y z
N MET A 1 -4.55 -5.46 -11.93
CA MET A 1 -3.19 -6.00 -11.82
C MET A 1 -2.44 -5.15 -10.83
N LEU A 2 -1.89 -5.82 -9.83
CA LEU A 2 -1.05 -5.28 -8.78
C LEU A 2 0.25 -6.08 -8.86
N ILE A 3 1.35 -5.39 -9.11
CA ILE A 3 2.69 -5.98 -9.27
C ILE A 3 3.66 -5.17 -8.43
N ALA A 4 4.67 -5.83 -7.86
CA ALA A 4 5.72 -5.18 -7.10
C ALA A 4 5.20 -4.18 -6.03
N HIS A 5 4.13 -4.55 -5.32
CA HIS A 5 3.54 -3.80 -4.20
C HIS A 5 4.53 -3.56 -3.05
N GLU A 6 4.22 -2.58 -2.20
CA GLU A 6 5.03 -2.19 -1.05
C GLU A 6 6.50 -1.88 -1.43
N MET A 7 6.69 -1.26 -2.59
CA MET A 7 8.00 -0.86 -3.09
C MET A 7 8.73 0.13 -2.17
N ASN A 8 8.00 0.85 -1.31
CA ASN A 8 8.53 1.73 -0.26
C ASN A 8 8.91 0.99 1.05
N GLY A 9 8.79 -0.34 1.08
CA GLY A 9 9.28 -1.19 2.16
C GLY A 9 10.75 -1.59 2.02
N ASN A 10 11.17 -2.60 2.78
CA ASN A 10 12.53 -3.15 2.71
C ASN A 10 12.58 -4.69 2.82
N TRP A 11 11.50 -5.38 2.47
CA TRP A 11 11.38 -6.84 2.61
C TRP A 11 11.24 -7.58 1.28
N TYR A 12 10.99 -6.88 0.16
CA TYR A 12 10.88 -7.50 -1.15
C TYR A 12 12.13 -7.27 -2.01
N PRO A 13 12.46 -8.19 -2.93
CA PRO A 13 13.61 -8.02 -3.82
C PRO A 13 13.54 -6.73 -4.65
N TRP A 14 12.34 -6.30 -5.06
CA TRP A 14 12.13 -5.05 -5.81
C TRP A 14 12.11 -3.79 -4.93
N SER A 15 12.15 -3.91 -3.60
CA SER A 15 12.27 -2.75 -2.71
C SER A 15 13.67 -2.58 -2.13
N MET A 16 14.44 -3.67 -1.99
CA MET A 16 15.85 -3.62 -1.55
C MET A 16 16.88 -3.61 -2.68
N GLY A 17 16.56 -4.20 -3.83
CA GLY A 17 17.51 -4.51 -4.89
C GLY A 17 17.44 -3.59 -6.11
N SER A 18 16.63 -2.53 -6.06
CA SER A 18 16.40 -1.62 -7.19
C SER A 18 16.22 -0.18 -6.74
N THR A 19 16.58 0.76 -7.62
CA THR A 19 16.28 2.17 -7.42
C THR A 19 14.84 2.48 -7.82
N PRO A 20 14.28 3.63 -7.39
CA PRO A 20 12.97 4.06 -7.88
C PRO A 20 12.91 4.19 -9.41
N GLN A 21 14.02 4.57 -10.06
CA GLN A 21 14.11 4.64 -11.52
C GLN A 21 13.98 3.26 -12.17
N ASP A 22 14.62 2.23 -11.60
CA ASP A 22 14.50 0.85 -12.07
C ASP A 22 13.06 0.33 -11.91
N PHE A 23 12.43 0.61 -10.76
CA PHE A 23 11.03 0.29 -10.51
C PHE A 23 10.11 0.94 -11.55
N ILE A 24 10.26 2.25 -11.80
CA ILE A 24 9.47 3.00 -12.77
C ILE A 24 9.67 2.43 -14.18
N ALA A 25 10.90 2.13 -14.57
CA ALA A 25 11.21 1.54 -15.87
C ALA A 25 10.54 0.16 -16.04
N ALA A 26 10.65 -0.71 -15.03
CA ALA A 26 10.04 -2.04 -15.05
C ALA A 26 8.50 -1.97 -15.10
N TRP A 27 7.89 -1.11 -14.27
CA TRP A 27 6.44 -0.92 -14.27
C TRP A 27 5.91 -0.51 -15.64
N ARG A 28 6.51 0.55 -16.21
CA ARG A 28 6.09 1.09 -17.52
C ARG A 28 6.29 0.07 -18.62
N HIS A 29 7.40 -0.67 -18.59
CA HIS A 29 7.65 -1.74 -19.55
C HIS A 29 6.56 -2.83 -19.51
N ILE A 30 6.20 -3.30 -18.32
CA ILE A 30 5.13 -4.32 -18.17
C ILE A 30 3.79 -3.72 -18.59
N HIS A 31 3.49 -2.47 -18.22
CA HIS A 31 2.29 -1.77 -18.68
C HIS A 31 2.18 -1.74 -20.20
N ASP A 32 3.22 -1.28 -20.88
CA ASP A 32 3.24 -1.13 -22.33
C ASP A 32 3.08 -2.48 -23.05
N ILE A 33 3.61 -3.59 -22.51
CA ILE A 33 3.38 -4.93 -23.07
C ILE A 33 1.89 -5.27 -23.11
N PHE A 34 1.15 -5.02 -22.02
CA PHE A 34 -0.27 -5.36 -21.94
C PHE A 34 -1.13 -4.38 -22.75
N THR A 35 -0.77 -3.10 -22.77
CA THR A 35 -1.40 -2.11 -23.66
C THR A 35 -1.23 -2.49 -25.14
N ASN A 36 -0.03 -2.92 -25.55
CA ASN A 36 0.26 -3.36 -26.92
C ASN A 36 -0.50 -4.63 -27.30
N LYS A 37 -0.90 -5.46 -26.33
CA LYS A 37 -1.80 -6.60 -26.53
C LYS A 37 -3.29 -6.22 -26.58
N SER A 38 -3.61 -4.92 -26.65
CA SER A 38 -4.98 -4.39 -26.68
C SER A 38 -5.83 -4.78 -25.47
N LEU A 39 -5.20 -5.01 -24.32
CA LEU A 39 -5.91 -5.14 -23.05
C LEU A 39 -6.21 -3.72 -22.55
N ASN A 40 -7.46 -3.30 -22.77
CA ASN A 40 -7.96 -2.00 -22.35
C ASN A 40 -8.44 -2.03 -20.88
N SER A 41 -8.83 -0.87 -20.38
CA SER A 41 -9.25 -0.65 -18.99
C SER A 41 -10.47 -1.46 -18.55
N THR A 42 -11.26 -2.04 -19.47
CA THR A 42 -12.39 -2.92 -19.11
C THR A 42 -11.96 -4.35 -18.82
N ARG A 43 -10.73 -4.72 -19.20
CA ARG A 43 -10.14 -6.06 -18.96
C ARG A 43 -9.02 -6.04 -17.94
N LEU A 44 -8.33 -4.92 -17.81
CA LEU A 44 -7.17 -4.78 -16.96
C LEU A 44 -7.10 -3.36 -16.39
N GLN A 45 -7.04 -3.26 -15.07
CA GLN A 45 -6.72 -2.01 -14.38
C GLN A 45 -5.41 -2.14 -13.64
N TRP A 46 -4.70 -1.04 -13.42
CA TRP A 46 -3.39 -0.98 -12.77
C TRP A 46 -3.48 -0.35 -11.39
N ILE A 47 -3.06 -1.10 -10.37
CA ILE A 47 -3.07 -0.65 -8.97
C ILE A 47 -1.63 -0.46 -8.51
N TRP A 48 -1.18 0.79 -8.42
CA TRP A 48 0.11 1.14 -7.85
C TRP A 48 -0.02 1.19 -6.33
N CYS A 49 0.48 0.15 -5.65
CA CYS A 49 0.17 -0.12 -4.25
C CYS A 49 1.40 0.00 -3.35
N VAL A 50 1.29 0.85 -2.32
CA VAL A 50 2.37 1.22 -1.39
C VAL A 50 2.06 0.68 0.00
N GLY A 51 3.09 0.42 0.81
CA GLY A 51 2.91 0.22 2.25
C GLY A 51 2.51 1.52 2.92
N ASN A 52 1.75 1.45 4.02
CA ASN A 52 1.23 2.62 4.72
C ASN A 52 2.31 3.53 5.33
N VAL A 53 3.54 3.04 5.47
CA VAL A 53 4.71 3.81 5.94
C VAL A 53 5.93 3.51 5.08
N ASP A 54 6.83 4.48 4.95
CA ASP A 54 8.13 4.26 4.31
C ASP A 54 9.09 3.56 5.28
N VAL A 55 9.52 2.35 4.92
CA VAL A 55 10.52 1.57 5.68
C VAL A 55 11.82 1.42 4.87
N GLY A 56 11.73 1.51 3.55
CA GLY A 56 12.86 1.48 2.63
C GLY A 56 13.67 2.78 2.60
N SER A 57 14.65 2.82 1.70
CA SER A 57 15.58 3.96 1.55
C SER A 57 15.01 5.16 0.79
N TYR A 58 13.83 5.01 0.17
CA TYR A 58 13.20 6.03 -0.67
C TYR A 58 11.76 6.23 -0.23
N THR A 59 11.22 7.43 -0.47
CA THR A 59 9.83 7.73 -0.12
C THR A 59 8.89 7.17 -1.18
N THR A 60 7.63 6.92 -0.80
CA THR A 60 6.53 6.58 -1.72
C THR A 60 6.54 7.39 -3.03
N GLU A 61 6.70 8.71 -2.94
CA GLU A 61 6.63 9.61 -4.10
C GLU A 61 7.80 9.39 -5.09
N ASN A 62 8.95 8.89 -4.63
CA ASN A 62 10.06 8.57 -5.53
C ASN A 62 9.71 7.46 -6.51
N TYR A 63 8.78 6.56 -6.16
CA TYR A 63 8.34 5.43 -6.98
C TYR A 63 7.16 5.75 -7.90
N TRP A 64 6.71 7.01 -7.96
CA TRP A 64 5.55 7.38 -8.76
C TRP A 64 5.78 7.16 -10.26
N VAL A 65 4.97 6.30 -10.85
CA VAL A 65 5.13 5.86 -12.25
C VAL A 65 4.46 6.79 -13.26
N GLY A 66 3.65 7.73 -12.78
CA GLY A 66 2.92 8.73 -13.58
C GLY A 66 1.48 8.35 -13.89
N GLU A 67 0.66 9.37 -14.09
CA GLU A 67 -0.80 9.30 -14.25
C GLU A 67 -1.28 8.32 -15.33
N ASN A 68 -0.52 8.16 -16.42
CA ASN A 68 -0.93 7.33 -17.55
C ASN A 68 -0.71 5.83 -17.32
N TYR A 69 -0.06 5.45 -16.22
CA TYR A 69 0.35 4.08 -15.91
C TYR A 69 -0.36 3.50 -14.68
N VAL A 70 -1.33 4.23 -14.14
CA VAL A 70 -2.05 3.91 -12.89
C VAL A 70 -3.53 4.15 -13.09
N ASP A 71 -4.37 3.20 -12.69
CA ASP A 71 -5.81 3.39 -12.57
C ASP A 71 -6.22 3.68 -11.12
N TRP A 72 -5.54 3.03 -10.15
CA TRP A 72 -5.79 3.18 -8.72
C TRP A 72 -4.49 3.31 -7.93
N MET A 73 -4.49 4.15 -6.90
CA MET A 73 -3.41 4.18 -5.90
C MET A 73 -3.81 3.32 -4.69
N GLY A 74 -3.06 2.26 -4.43
CA GLY A 74 -3.33 1.30 -3.37
C GLY A 74 -2.53 1.56 -2.10
N ILE A 75 -3.08 1.19 -0.95
CA ILE A 75 -2.37 1.19 0.34
C ILE A 75 -2.53 -0.18 1.01
N ASP A 76 -1.43 -0.74 1.49
CA ASP A 76 -1.39 -1.90 2.37
C ASP A 76 -1.03 -1.45 3.80
N GLY A 77 -1.78 -1.93 4.80
CA GLY A 77 -1.55 -1.49 6.18
C GLY A 77 -2.25 -2.36 7.21
N TYR A 78 -1.60 -2.55 8.35
CA TYR A 78 -2.02 -3.56 9.33
C TYR A 78 -1.94 -3.04 10.75
N ASN A 79 -2.92 -3.41 11.58
CA ASN A 79 -2.79 -3.30 13.03
C ASN A 79 -2.13 -4.57 13.59
N PHE A 80 -0.83 -4.49 13.84
CA PHE A 80 -0.04 -5.55 14.46
C PHE A 80 -0.20 -5.62 15.99
N GLY A 81 -0.86 -4.63 16.62
CA GLY A 81 -1.07 -4.62 18.06
C GLY A 81 0.26 -4.75 18.82
N THR A 82 0.29 -5.54 19.88
CA THR A 82 1.55 -5.91 20.57
C THR A 82 2.03 -7.33 20.22
N SER A 83 1.68 -7.84 19.03
CA SER A 83 2.13 -9.16 18.58
C SER A 83 3.58 -9.19 18.09
N GLN A 84 4.14 -8.02 17.76
CA GLN A 84 5.55 -7.86 17.38
C GLN A 84 6.24 -6.96 18.40
N SER A 85 7.56 -7.14 18.59
CA SER A 85 8.35 -6.34 19.54
C SER A 85 8.45 -4.86 19.13
N TRP A 86 8.30 -4.57 17.85
CA TRP A 86 8.37 -3.23 17.27
C TRP A 86 7.00 -2.57 17.06
N SER A 87 5.89 -3.26 17.37
CA SER A 87 4.54 -2.77 17.09
C SER A 87 3.77 -2.35 18.34
N SER A 88 2.80 -1.47 18.14
CA SER A 88 1.78 -1.13 19.13
C SER A 88 0.39 -1.15 18.48
N TRP A 89 -0.66 -1.09 19.31
CA TRP A 89 -2.02 -1.00 18.81
C TRP A 89 -2.27 0.34 18.14
N LEU A 90 -2.70 0.32 16.88
CA LEU A 90 -3.06 1.49 16.11
C LEU A 90 -4.49 1.36 15.58
N ASN A 91 -5.27 2.44 15.68
CA ASN A 91 -6.60 2.54 15.06
C ASN A 91 -6.46 2.73 13.54
N PRO A 92 -7.52 2.45 12.75
CA PRO A 92 -7.48 2.60 11.29
C PRO A 92 -6.91 3.93 10.79
N ASN A 93 -7.39 5.04 11.34
CA ASN A 93 -6.96 6.39 10.95
C ASN A 93 -5.46 6.62 11.20
N GLN A 94 -4.90 6.07 12.28
CA GLN A 94 -3.47 6.14 12.58
C GLN A 94 -2.63 5.32 11.59
N ILE A 95 -3.20 4.29 10.97
CA ILE A 95 -2.52 3.44 10.00
C ILE A 95 -2.58 4.08 8.61
N PHE A 96 -3.72 4.62 8.19
CA PHE A 96 -3.96 4.96 6.79
C PHE A 96 -3.96 6.46 6.48
N ASP A 97 -4.40 7.35 7.39
CA ASP A 97 -4.69 8.76 7.05
C ASP A 97 -3.47 9.49 6.48
N ASN A 98 -2.29 9.26 7.06
CA ASN A 98 -1.06 9.91 6.59
C ASN A 98 -0.77 9.55 5.12
N MET A 99 -0.83 8.27 4.77
CA MET A 99 -0.56 7.82 3.41
C MET A 99 -1.68 8.25 2.46
N ILE A 100 -2.94 8.24 2.89
CA ILE A 100 -4.05 8.78 2.10
C ILE A 100 -3.80 10.23 1.71
N ILE A 101 -3.40 11.08 2.67
CA ILE A 101 -3.09 12.49 2.42
C ILE A 101 -1.92 12.64 1.44
N ARG A 102 -0.86 11.85 1.62
CA ARG A 102 0.29 11.86 0.69
C ARG A 102 -0.11 11.49 -0.73
N LEU A 103 -0.92 10.44 -0.89
CA LEU A 103 -1.42 10.01 -2.20
C LEU A 103 -2.35 11.04 -2.84
N GLN A 104 -3.24 11.67 -2.06
CA GLN A 104 -4.09 12.77 -2.53
C GLN A 104 -3.27 13.97 -3.03
N ASN A 105 -2.16 14.29 -2.36
CA ASN A 105 -1.23 15.33 -2.79
C ASN A 105 -0.41 14.93 -4.01
N LEU A 106 -0.06 13.64 -4.14
CA LEU A 106 0.69 13.10 -5.27
C LEU A 106 -0.14 13.12 -6.57
N SER A 107 -1.42 12.76 -6.47
CA SER A 107 -2.38 12.83 -7.58
C SER A 107 -3.80 13.06 -7.05
N SER A 108 -4.42 14.16 -7.45
CA SER A 108 -5.83 14.45 -7.17
C SER A 108 -6.82 13.77 -8.12
N LYS A 109 -6.33 13.03 -9.13
CA LYS A 109 -7.14 12.45 -10.21
C LYS A 109 -7.43 10.96 -10.02
N LYS A 110 -6.51 10.24 -9.40
CA LYS A 110 -6.60 8.78 -9.23
C LYS A 110 -7.35 8.43 -7.95
N PRO A 111 -8.32 7.51 -8.00
CA PRO A 111 -8.95 6.99 -6.79
C PRO A 111 -7.94 6.23 -5.94
N ILE A 112 -8.16 6.25 -4.63
CA ILE A 112 -7.39 5.48 -3.65
C ILE A 112 -8.18 4.23 -3.25
N CYS A 113 -7.50 3.11 -3.08
CA CYS A 113 -8.05 1.90 -2.48
C CYS A 113 -7.13 1.38 -1.36
N ILE A 114 -7.73 0.69 -0.39
CA ILE A 114 -6.99 -0.07 0.63
C ILE A 114 -7.01 -1.53 0.16
N ASN A 115 -5.85 -2.06 -0.20
CA ASN A 115 -5.71 -3.35 -0.86
C ASN A 115 -5.59 -4.47 0.16
N GLU A 116 -4.72 -4.28 1.13
CA GLU A 116 -4.55 -5.19 2.26
C GLU A 116 -4.77 -4.47 3.59
N TYR A 117 -5.58 -5.09 4.43
CA TYR A 117 -5.79 -4.64 5.81
C TYR A 117 -6.18 -5.79 6.72
N ALA A 118 -5.69 -5.75 7.95
CA ALA A 118 -6.17 -6.61 9.01
C ALA A 118 -5.82 -6.03 10.38
N SER A 119 -6.46 -6.59 11.40
CA SER A 119 -6.17 -6.30 12.80
C SER A 119 -5.97 -7.59 13.57
N THR A 120 -4.88 -7.64 14.34
CA THR A 120 -4.67 -8.70 15.33
C THR A 120 -5.69 -8.56 16.48
N SER A 121 -5.89 -9.61 17.27
CA SER A 121 -6.55 -9.48 18.57
C SER A 121 -5.55 -9.18 19.69
N ILE A 122 -4.24 -9.29 19.46
CA ILE A 122 -3.22 -9.06 20.49
C ILE A 122 -3.09 -7.56 20.80
N ARG A 123 -3.60 -7.11 21.95
CA ARG A 123 -3.70 -5.67 22.28
C ARG A 123 -2.57 -5.16 23.15
N THR A 124 -2.47 -5.61 24.39
CA THR A 124 -1.49 -5.12 25.38
C THR A 124 -0.76 -6.28 26.01
N GLY A 125 0.56 -6.19 26.15
CA GLY A 125 1.35 -7.22 26.83
C GLY A 125 1.26 -8.61 26.19
N ASN A 126 1.07 -8.67 24.86
CA ASN A 126 0.85 -9.92 24.13
C ASN A 126 -0.44 -10.68 24.51
N ILE A 127 -1.44 -9.98 25.07
CA ILE A 127 -2.73 -10.55 25.48
C ILE A 127 -3.79 -10.31 24.40
N SER A 128 -4.54 -11.36 24.07
CA SER A 128 -5.65 -11.32 23.11
C SER A 128 -6.88 -10.59 23.68
N ASN A 129 -7.49 -9.72 22.88
CA ASN A 129 -8.72 -8.99 23.13
C ASN A 129 -9.56 -8.95 21.83
N ILE A 130 -10.54 -9.83 21.76
CA ILE A 130 -11.39 -10.00 20.56
C ILE A 130 -12.33 -8.82 20.37
N THR A 131 -12.85 -8.24 21.47
CA THR A 131 -13.70 -7.04 21.41
C THR A 131 -12.94 -5.87 20.78
N ALA A 132 -11.68 -5.65 21.14
CA ALA A 132 -10.87 -4.60 20.54
C ALA A 132 -10.68 -4.77 19.02
N LYS A 133 -10.48 -6.02 18.57
CA LYS A 133 -10.41 -6.33 17.13
C LYS A 133 -11.76 -6.08 16.45
N HIS A 134 -12.87 -6.45 17.08
CA HIS A 134 -14.21 -6.17 16.57
C HIS A 134 -14.44 -4.66 16.40
N ASP A 135 -14.15 -3.87 17.44
CA ASP A 135 -14.29 -2.41 17.41
C ASP A 135 -13.41 -1.78 16.33
N TRP A 136 -12.19 -2.31 16.14
CA TRP A 136 -11.28 -1.86 15.07
C TRP A 136 -11.88 -2.10 13.69
N LEU A 137 -12.47 -3.28 13.45
CA LEU A 137 -13.11 -3.61 12.18
C LEU A 137 -14.36 -2.76 11.94
N GLN A 138 -15.12 -2.43 13.00
CA GLN A 138 -16.23 -1.49 12.88
C GLN A 138 -15.75 -0.10 12.49
N GLN A 139 -14.71 0.43 13.16
CA GLN A 139 -14.13 1.73 12.84
C GLN A 139 -13.55 1.80 11.43
N PHE A 140 -13.00 0.71 10.91
CA PHE A 140 -12.43 0.69 9.56
C PHE A 140 -13.50 0.82 8.46
N CYS A 141 -14.71 0.33 8.73
CA CYS A 141 -15.81 0.28 7.75
C CYS A 141 -16.75 1.50 7.78
N THR A 142 -16.52 2.47 8.67
CA THR A 142 -17.35 3.67 8.88
C THR A 142 -16.62 4.94 8.52
#